data_AF-A0A928PE20-F1
#
_entry.id   AF-A0A928PE20-F1
#
_cell.length_a   1.000
_cell.length_b   1.000
_cell.length_c   1.000
_cell.angle_alpha   90.00
_cell.angle_beta   90.00
_cell.angle_gamma   90.00
#
_symmetry.space_group_name_H-M   'P 1'
#
loop_
_entity.id
_entity.type
_entity.pdbx_description
1 polymer ?
#
loop_
_entity_poly.entity_id
_entity_poly.type
_entity_poly.pdbx_seq_one_letter_code
_entity_poly.pdbx_strand_id
1 'polypeptide(L)'
;MPKRIGFLYDKMCDKVFIRTAILEGAVGKHKRADVKAVLEDLDGYVNKTYEMLVNRAYVPTPPRSKRIYDKTCQKERTIQIVPYFPDGIMHWLCVKAMRGVLMRGMYRWSCASIPGRGNKCAWSYVKRALKKDPKGTKYCLKMDIKSYYPSIRPKRLIWALARKIKDKLFLKTVYSIVASNPDPGIAVGFYINQWLANYFLEPLDRLICSLPGVKHYVRNMDDMVVFGSSKRDLHRARAKISEFLLDRLSLVLKGNWQVFPVDGRGVDFIGYRFFHSHTALRRRNFLRFIRQCRRVAGMAADGIAIPFHEASGLLSRAGSLKHCDCAGAKRRYLDEGVSVGRLKRVVREHDLHLRLTTA
;
A
#
# COMPACT_ATOMS: atom_id res chain seq x y z
N MET A 1 18.46 -24.25 1.48
CA MET A 1 17.13 -23.60 1.29
C MET A 1 16.38 -23.62 2.61
N PRO A 2 15.65 -22.55 3.00
CA PRO A 2 14.85 -22.57 4.23
C PRO A 2 13.74 -23.63 4.17
N LYS A 3 13.41 -24.23 5.32
CA LYS A 3 12.37 -25.26 5.44
C LYS A 3 11.03 -24.73 4.95
N ARG A 4 10.42 -25.43 3.98
CA ARG A 4 9.08 -25.11 3.46
C ARG A 4 8.01 -25.42 4.50
N ILE A 5 7.04 -24.51 4.64
CA ILE A 5 5.93 -24.65 5.59
C ILE A 5 4.76 -25.38 4.94
N GLY A 6 4.15 -26.31 5.66
CA GLY A 6 2.93 -27.03 5.26
C GLY A 6 1.77 -26.74 6.19
N PHE A 7 0.64 -27.43 6.00
CA PHE A 7 -0.54 -27.41 6.88
C PHE A 7 -1.14 -26.01 7.11
N LEU A 8 -1.05 -25.14 6.09
CA LEU A 8 -1.64 -23.80 6.14
C LEU A 8 -3.13 -23.85 5.84
N TYR A 9 -3.56 -24.77 4.99
CA TYR A 9 -4.98 -24.99 4.71
C TYR A 9 -5.70 -25.54 5.94
N ASP A 10 -5.13 -26.54 6.62
CA ASP A 10 -5.69 -27.11 7.85
C ASP A 10 -5.86 -26.04 8.94
N LYS A 11 -4.88 -25.13 9.06
CA LYS A 11 -4.98 -23.97 9.95
C LYS A 11 -6.15 -23.04 9.61
N MET A 12 -6.52 -22.91 8.33
CA MET A 12 -7.67 -22.11 7.92
C MET A 12 -9.00 -22.76 8.31
N CYS A 13 -9.03 -24.09 8.50
CA CYS A 13 -10.23 -24.82 8.92
C CYS A 13 -10.55 -24.66 10.42
N ASP A 14 -9.72 -23.97 11.20
CA ASP A 14 -10.05 -23.69 12.61
C ASP A 14 -11.11 -22.58 12.73
N LYS A 15 -12.21 -22.83 13.44
CA LYS A 15 -13.33 -21.87 13.58
C LYS A 15 -12.90 -20.59 14.29
N VAL A 16 -12.01 -20.66 15.27
CA VAL A 16 -11.47 -19.47 15.95
C VAL A 16 -10.63 -18.64 14.98
N PHE A 17 -9.80 -19.30 14.17
CA PHE A 17 -9.01 -18.67 13.12
C PHE A 17 -9.90 -17.98 12.08
N ILE A 18 -10.99 -18.62 11.64
CA ILE A 18 -12.01 -18.04 10.76
C ILE A 18 -12.65 -16.80 11.39
N ARG A 19 -13.16 -16.92 12.62
CA ARG A 19 -13.79 -15.81 13.34
C ARG A 19 -12.87 -14.58 13.39
N THR A 20 -11.62 -14.79 13.77
CA THR A 20 -10.66 -13.68 13.86
C THR A 20 -10.32 -13.08 12.48
N ALA A 21 -10.28 -13.88 11.42
CA ALA A 21 -10.08 -13.37 10.06
C ALA A 21 -11.27 -12.53 9.57
N ILE A 22 -12.51 -12.93 9.89
CA ILE A 22 -13.72 -12.16 9.61
C ILE A 22 -13.69 -10.83 10.38
N LEU A 23 -13.33 -10.83 11.67
CA LEU A 23 -13.30 -9.59 12.45
C LEU A 23 -12.20 -8.64 11.96
N GLU A 24 -10.97 -9.14 11.73
CA GLU A 24 -9.87 -8.35 11.16
C GLU A 24 -10.24 -7.78 9.78
N GLY A 25 -10.96 -8.56 8.96
CA GLY A 25 -11.35 -8.15 7.61
C GLY A 25 -12.45 -7.10 7.53
N ALA A 26 -13.28 -7.01 8.58
CA ALA A 26 -14.40 -6.09 8.69
C ALA A 26 -14.00 -4.70 9.22
N VAL A 27 -12.82 -4.57 9.86
CA VAL A 27 -12.35 -3.30 10.44
C VAL A 27 -12.41 -2.17 9.41
N GLY A 28 -13.11 -1.09 9.78
CA GLY A 28 -13.28 0.10 8.94
C GLY A 28 -14.27 -0.06 7.79
N LYS A 29 -15.02 -1.16 7.74
CA LYS A 29 -15.98 -1.49 6.67
C LYS A 29 -17.40 -1.77 7.18
N HIS A 30 -17.68 -1.54 8.46
CA HIS A 30 -18.96 -1.82 9.11
C HIS A 30 -20.19 -1.18 8.44
N LYS A 31 -20.00 -0.10 7.67
CA LYS A 31 -21.07 0.57 6.92
C LYS A 31 -21.45 -0.12 5.61
N ARG A 32 -20.67 -1.09 5.13
CA ARG A 32 -21.01 -1.83 3.90
C ARG A 32 -22.06 -2.88 4.21
N ALA A 33 -23.15 -2.90 3.44
CA ALA A 33 -24.25 -3.85 3.64
C ALA A 33 -23.79 -5.32 3.67
N ASP A 34 -22.89 -5.70 2.75
CA ASP A 34 -22.35 -7.07 2.67
C ASP A 34 -21.47 -7.45 3.87
N VAL A 35 -20.81 -6.47 4.51
CA VAL A 35 -20.04 -6.69 5.75
C VAL A 35 -20.96 -6.70 6.96
N LYS A 36 -21.95 -5.80 6.99
CA LYS A 36 -22.92 -5.69 8.09
C LYS A 36 -23.70 -7.00 8.27
N ALA A 37 -24.22 -7.56 7.17
CA ALA A 37 -24.92 -8.86 7.20
C ALA A 37 -24.05 -9.99 7.79
N VAL A 38 -22.75 -10.00 7.49
CA VAL A 38 -21.81 -10.98 8.06
C VAL A 38 -21.58 -10.76 9.55
N LEU A 39 -21.57 -9.51 10.01
CA LEU A 39 -21.36 -9.20 11.44
C LEU A 39 -22.62 -9.44 12.27
N GLU A 40 -23.81 -9.30 11.69
CA GLU A 40 -25.09 -9.61 12.35
C GLU A 40 -25.26 -11.11 12.61
N ASP A 41 -24.78 -11.98 11.70
CA ASP A 41 -24.76 -13.44 11.85
C ASP A 41 -23.32 -14.00 11.84
N LEU A 42 -22.46 -13.51 12.74
CA LEU A 42 -21.04 -13.88 12.72
C LEU A 42 -20.83 -15.40 12.86
N ASP A 43 -21.55 -16.07 13.76
CA ASP A 43 -21.40 -17.51 13.99
C ASP A 43 -21.89 -18.34 12.81
N GLY A 44 -23.00 -17.95 12.17
CA GLY A 44 -23.47 -18.59 10.94
C GLY A 44 -22.48 -18.45 9.80
N TYR A 45 -21.88 -17.27 9.59
CA TYR A 45 -20.85 -17.10 8.56
C TYR A 45 -19.51 -17.79 8.89
N VAL A 46 -19.17 -17.95 10.17
CA VAL A 46 -18.03 -18.80 10.59
C VAL A 46 -18.30 -20.26 10.20
N ASN A 47 -19.49 -20.80 10.50
CA ASN A 47 -19.85 -22.18 10.16
C ASN A 47 -19.93 -22.40 8.64
N LYS A 48 -20.56 -21.49 7.89
CA LYS A 48 -20.58 -21.53 6.41
C LYS A 48 -19.17 -21.55 5.82
N THR A 49 -18.27 -20.72 6.36
CA THR A 49 -16.87 -20.68 5.91
C THR A 49 -16.13 -21.98 6.27
N TYR A 50 -16.36 -22.52 7.46
CA TYR A 50 -15.79 -23.79 7.92
C TYR A 50 -16.19 -24.96 7.01
N GLU A 51 -17.49 -25.12 6.76
CA GLU A 51 -18.04 -26.17 5.89
C GLU A 51 -17.49 -26.04 4.46
N MET A 52 -17.43 -24.81 3.93
CA MET A 52 -16.86 -24.55 2.61
C MET A 52 -15.38 -24.98 2.51
N LEU A 53 -14.59 -24.80 3.58
CA LEU A 53 -13.19 -25.21 3.62
C LEU A 53 -13.03 -26.73 3.78
N VAL A 54 -13.77 -27.34 4.72
CA VAL A 54 -13.73 -28.80 4.96
C VAL A 54 -14.15 -29.57 3.70
N ASN A 55 -15.23 -29.13 3.06
CA ASN A 55 -15.73 -29.74 1.83
C ASN A 55 -14.95 -29.32 0.58
N ARG A 56 -13.95 -28.43 0.72
CA ARG A 56 -13.14 -27.88 -0.40
C ARG A 56 -14.00 -27.27 -1.52
N ALA A 57 -15.15 -26.71 -1.15
CA ALA A 57 -16.18 -26.22 -2.05
C ALA A 57 -15.98 -24.76 -2.47
N TYR A 58 -14.92 -24.08 -1.99
CA TYR A 58 -14.68 -22.69 -2.35
C TYR A 58 -14.37 -22.53 -3.84
N VAL A 59 -15.22 -21.75 -4.51
CA VAL A 59 -15.03 -21.25 -5.88
C VAL A 59 -15.06 -19.72 -5.82
N PRO A 60 -14.03 -19.02 -6.35
CA PRO A 60 -14.02 -17.56 -6.36
C PRO A 60 -15.20 -16.96 -7.13
N THR A 61 -15.85 -15.95 -6.56
CA THR A 61 -16.90 -15.20 -7.27
C THR A 61 -16.27 -14.38 -8.40
N PRO A 62 -16.88 -14.35 -9.62
CA PRO A 62 -16.44 -13.47 -10.68
C PRO A 62 -16.37 -12.01 -10.20
N PRO A 63 -15.21 -11.34 -10.28
CA PRO A 63 -15.07 -10.00 -9.74
C PRO A 63 -15.79 -8.97 -10.60
N ARG A 64 -16.33 -7.92 -9.97
CA ARG A 64 -16.86 -6.77 -10.70
C ARG A 64 -15.78 -5.74 -10.97
N SER A 65 -15.79 -5.21 -12.19
CA SER A 65 -14.95 -4.07 -12.57
C SER A 65 -15.56 -2.76 -12.10
N LYS A 66 -14.74 -1.88 -11.52
CA LYS A 66 -15.13 -0.50 -11.18
C LYS A 66 -14.06 0.47 -11.64
N ARG A 67 -14.45 1.45 -12.48
CA ARG A 67 -13.59 2.60 -12.82
C ARG A 67 -13.63 3.62 -11.69
N ILE A 68 -12.47 4.05 -11.23
CA ILE A 68 -12.30 5.09 -10.21
C ILE A 68 -11.33 6.13 -10.74
N TYR A 69 -11.68 7.40 -10.61
CA TYR A 69 -10.76 8.50 -10.83
C TYR A 69 -10.02 8.85 -9.53
N ASP A 70 -8.73 8.54 -9.48
CA ASP A 70 -7.86 8.95 -8.38
C ASP A 70 -7.56 10.45 -8.51
N LYS A 71 -8.29 11.29 -7.76
CA LYS A 71 -8.11 12.75 -7.71
C LYS A 71 -6.70 13.18 -7.27
N THR A 72 -5.97 12.35 -6.54
CA THR A 72 -4.59 12.65 -6.11
C THR A 72 -3.60 12.44 -7.25
N CYS A 73 -3.76 11.35 -8.00
CA CYS A 73 -2.89 11.05 -9.13
C CYS A 73 -3.37 11.64 -10.45
N GLN A 74 -4.62 12.12 -10.53
CA GLN A 74 -5.34 12.51 -11.74
C GLN A 74 -5.30 11.40 -12.78
N LYS A 75 -5.61 10.18 -12.34
CA LYS A 75 -5.55 8.97 -13.15
C LYS A 75 -6.79 8.14 -12.96
N GLU A 76 -7.30 7.63 -14.05
CA GLU A 76 -8.30 6.57 -14.00
C GLU A 76 -7.64 5.24 -13.63
N ARG A 77 -8.37 4.47 -12.82
CA ARG A 77 -7.98 3.14 -12.38
C ARG A 77 -9.19 2.23 -12.55
N THR A 78 -9.03 1.15 -13.28
CA THR A 78 -9.95 0.02 -13.22
C THR A 78 -9.52 -0.85 -12.04
N ILE A 79 -10.42 -1.07 -11.10
CA ILE A 79 -10.21 -1.98 -9.97
C ILE A 79 -11.21 -3.11 -10.01
N GLN A 80 -10.74 -4.31 -9.68
CA GLN A 80 -11.58 -5.49 -9.52
C GLN A 80 -12.00 -5.63 -8.05
N ILE A 81 -13.29 -5.83 -7.81
CA ILE A 81 -13.88 -5.89 -6.48
C ILE A 81 -14.68 -7.19 -6.35
N VAL A 82 -14.51 -7.87 -5.21
CA VAL A 82 -15.25 -9.07 -4.82
C VAL A 82 -16.13 -8.78 -3.60
N PRO A 83 -17.21 -9.56 -3.39
CA PRO A 83 -18.03 -9.45 -2.19
C PRO A 83 -17.21 -9.79 -0.92
N TYR A 84 -17.71 -9.35 0.24
CA TYR A 84 -17.05 -9.68 1.50
C TYR A 84 -17.07 -11.18 1.82
N PHE A 85 -18.23 -11.83 1.67
CA PHE A 85 -18.37 -13.28 1.72
C PHE A 85 -18.69 -13.82 0.31
N PRO A 86 -18.07 -14.94 -0.14
CA PRO A 86 -17.01 -15.69 0.54
C PRO A 86 -15.60 -15.10 0.33
N ASP A 87 -15.39 -14.35 -0.76
CA ASP A 87 -14.05 -14.03 -1.27
C ASP A 87 -13.21 -13.12 -0.38
N GLY A 88 -13.80 -12.05 0.15
CA GLY A 88 -13.11 -11.14 1.07
C GLY A 88 -12.57 -11.88 2.30
N ILE A 89 -13.37 -12.78 2.87
CA ILE A 89 -12.97 -13.63 4.00
C ILE A 89 -11.87 -14.61 3.59
N MET A 90 -11.99 -15.25 2.42
CA MET A 90 -10.96 -16.14 1.89
C MET A 90 -9.62 -15.43 1.63
N HIS A 91 -9.64 -14.20 1.13
CA HIS A 91 -8.44 -13.37 1.01
C HIS A 91 -7.77 -13.15 2.39
N TRP A 92 -8.56 -12.80 3.40
CA TRP A 92 -8.06 -12.58 4.76
C TRP A 92 -7.52 -13.85 5.41
N LEU A 93 -8.22 -14.97 5.28
CA LEU A 93 -7.77 -16.28 5.74
C LEU A 93 -6.41 -16.66 5.15
N CYS A 94 -6.30 -16.60 3.82
CA CYS A 94 -5.06 -16.95 3.12
C CYS A 94 -3.89 -16.05 3.61
N VAL A 95 -4.12 -14.74 3.67
CA VAL A 95 -3.11 -13.79 4.16
C VAL A 95 -2.74 -14.07 5.61
N LYS A 96 -3.72 -14.25 6.50
CA LYS A 96 -3.48 -14.50 7.93
C LYS A 96 -2.68 -15.79 8.13
N ALA A 97 -2.93 -16.82 7.31
CA ALA A 97 -2.20 -18.09 7.35
C ALA A 97 -0.75 -17.92 6.88
N MET A 98 -0.52 -17.23 5.74
CA MET A 98 0.81 -17.15 5.13
C MET A 98 1.67 -15.96 5.56
N ARG A 99 1.11 -14.89 6.15
CA ARG A 99 1.82 -13.62 6.42
C ARG A 99 3.10 -13.82 7.22
N GLY A 100 3.08 -14.69 8.24
CA GLY A 100 4.25 -15.01 9.05
C GLY A 100 5.38 -15.66 8.24
N VAL A 101 5.05 -16.48 7.24
CA VAL A 101 6.03 -17.11 6.34
C VAL A 101 6.64 -16.08 5.39
N LEU A 102 5.81 -15.20 4.83
CA LEU A 102 6.26 -14.17 3.89
C LEU A 102 7.16 -13.13 4.59
N MET A 103 6.77 -12.68 5.79
CA MET A 103 7.50 -11.63 6.53
C MET A 103 8.92 -12.03 6.94
N ARG A 104 9.21 -13.33 7.14
CA ARG A 104 10.56 -13.81 7.50
C ARG A 104 11.64 -13.49 6.47
N GLY A 105 11.29 -13.52 5.17
CA GLY A 105 12.24 -13.19 4.09
C GLY A 105 12.06 -11.78 3.53
N MET A 106 11.02 -11.08 3.96
CA MET A 106 10.62 -9.82 3.36
C MET A 106 11.59 -8.71 3.75
N TYR A 107 12.14 -8.03 2.73
CA TYR A 107 13.07 -6.93 2.92
C TYR A 107 12.54 -5.88 3.90
N ARG A 108 13.38 -5.48 4.87
CA ARG A 108 12.98 -4.59 5.98
C ARG A 108 12.39 -3.26 5.51
N TRP A 109 12.95 -2.69 4.45
CA TRP A 109 12.52 -1.41 3.88
C TRP A 109 11.59 -1.56 2.66
N SER A 110 10.91 -2.70 2.56
CA SER A 110 9.66 -2.83 1.82
C SER A 110 8.51 -2.33 2.68
N CYS A 111 7.95 -1.17 2.37
CA CYS A 111 7.10 -0.44 3.31
C CYS A 111 5.59 -0.52 3.00
N ALA A 112 5.19 -0.80 1.76
CA ALA A 112 3.78 -0.69 1.36
C ALA A 112 2.91 -1.83 1.92
N SER A 113 1.72 -1.47 2.40
CA SER A 113 0.63 -2.43 2.73
C SER A 113 1.01 -3.57 3.69
N ILE A 114 2.01 -3.36 4.56
CA ILE A 114 2.46 -4.34 5.55
C ILE A 114 2.23 -3.75 6.97
N PRO A 115 1.55 -4.48 7.87
CA PRO A 115 1.33 -4.04 9.25
C PRO A 115 2.62 -3.63 9.96
N GLY A 116 2.59 -2.53 10.72
CA GLY A 116 3.78 -1.95 11.37
C GLY A 116 4.77 -1.27 10.41
N ARG A 117 4.52 -1.34 9.10
CA ARG A 117 5.24 -0.58 8.06
C ARG A 117 4.29 0.42 7.40
N GLY A 118 4.80 1.21 6.46
CA GLY A 118 4.01 2.19 5.70
C GLY A 118 4.81 3.41 5.32
N ASN A 119 4.12 4.45 4.84
CA ASN A 119 4.74 5.69 4.38
C ASN A 119 5.62 6.33 5.47
N LYS A 120 5.20 6.28 6.75
CA LYS A 120 6.02 6.79 7.86
C LYS A 120 7.34 6.02 8.03
N CYS A 121 7.34 4.70 7.81
CA CYS A 121 8.55 3.89 7.86
C CYS A 121 9.52 4.27 6.73
N ALA A 122 9.02 4.36 5.50
CA ALA A 122 9.78 4.81 4.33
C ALA A 122 10.33 6.24 4.52
N TRP A 123 9.49 7.16 5.02
CA TRP A 123 9.87 8.55 5.31
C TRP A 123 11.03 8.61 6.31
N SER A 124 10.91 7.91 7.43
CA SER A 124 11.93 7.89 8.48
C SER A 124 13.24 7.29 7.98
N TYR A 125 13.17 6.26 7.13
CA TYR A 125 14.36 5.66 6.53
C TYR A 125 15.09 6.65 5.62
N VAL A 126 14.40 7.25 4.65
CA VAL A 126 15.00 8.20 3.70
C VAL A 126 15.57 9.40 4.44
N LYS A 127 14.81 10.01 5.35
CA LYS A 127 15.28 11.17 6.11
C LYS A 127 16.54 10.83 6.93
N ARG A 128 16.58 9.65 7.55
CA ARG A 128 17.75 9.21 8.32
C ARG A 128 18.95 8.93 7.41
N ALA A 129 18.76 8.30 6.25
CA ALA A 129 19.83 8.02 5.30
C ALA A 129 20.47 9.33 4.82
N LEU A 130 19.66 10.29 4.37
CA LEU A 130 20.13 11.61 3.92
C LEU A 130 20.87 12.36 5.03
N LYS A 131 20.37 12.32 6.27
CA LYS A 131 21.02 13.01 7.39
C LYS A 131 22.35 12.35 7.80
N LYS A 132 22.40 11.03 7.87
CA LYS A 132 23.54 10.29 8.45
C LYS A 132 24.63 9.96 7.45
N ASP A 133 24.32 9.87 6.16
CA ASP A 133 25.28 9.48 5.14
C ASP A 133 25.17 10.33 3.85
N PRO A 134 25.45 11.65 3.91
CA PRO A 134 25.35 12.52 2.73
C PRO A 134 26.23 12.07 1.56
N LYS A 135 27.40 11.46 1.84
CA LYS A 135 28.31 10.94 0.81
C LYS A 135 27.69 9.73 0.10
N GLY A 136 27.12 8.78 0.83
CA GLY A 136 26.44 7.61 0.28
C GLY A 136 25.08 7.91 -0.34
N THR A 137 24.49 9.07 -0.04
CA THR A 137 23.25 9.55 -0.65
C THR A 137 23.43 10.72 -1.62
N LYS A 138 24.64 10.95 -2.13
CA LYS A 138 24.93 12.02 -3.10
C LYS A 138 24.03 11.94 -4.35
N TYR A 139 23.82 10.72 -4.87
CA TYR A 139 22.97 10.46 -6.01
C TYR A 139 21.84 9.50 -5.66
N CYS A 140 20.73 9.65 -6.37
CA CYS A 140 19.55 8.81 -6.27
C CYS A 140 19.20 8.22 -7.64
N LEU A 141 19.02 6.90 -7.70
CA LEU A 141 18.31 6.19 -8.75
C LEU A 141 16.85 6.03 -8.31
N LYS A 142 15.96 6.69 -9.04
CA LYS A 142 14.50 6.57 -8.89
C LYS A 142 13.96 5.70 -10.02
N MET A 143 13.18 4.67 -9.69
CA MET A 143 12.62 3.76 -10.68
C MET A 143 11.30 3.15 -10.23
N ASP A 144 10.55 2.64 -11.20
CA ASP A 144 9.18 2.13 -11.08
C ASP A 144 9.02 0.95 -12.04
N ILE A 145 8.17 -0.03 -11.72
CA ILE A 145 7.89 -1.17 -12.62
C ILE A 145 6.70 -0.83 -13.51
N LYS A 146 6.82 -1.08 -14.82
CA LYS A 146 5.73 -0.83 -15.78
C LYS A 146 4.56 -1.76 -15.48
N SER A 147 3.38 -1.19 -15.24
CA SER A 147 2.12 -1.93 -15.07
C SER A 147 2.28 -3.14 -14.13
N TYR A 148 2.80 -2.92 -12.93
CA TYR A 148 3.30 -4.00 -12.08
C TYR A 148 2.29 -5.13 -11.86
N TYR A 149 1.12 -4.83 -11.30
CA TYR A 149 0.06 -5.81 -11.04
C TYR A 149 -0.39 -6.56 -12.32
N PRO A 150 -0.71 -5.85 -13.43
CA PRO A 150 -1.01 -6.50 -14.71
C PRO A 150 0.09 -7.39 -15.29
N SER A 151 1.35 -7.16 -14.90
CA SER A 151 2.50 -7.91 -15.44
C SER A 151 2.80 -9.20 -14.67
N ILE A 152 2.23 -9.41 -13.47
CA ILE A 152 2.50 -10.60 -12.65
C ILE A 152 1.64 -11.77 -13.13
N ARG A 153 2.25 -12.74 -13.81
CA ARG A 153 1.56 -13.96 -14.24
C ARG A 153 1.18 -14.84 -13.04
N PRO A 154 -0.11 -15.20 -12.83
CA PRO A 154 -0.56 -16.01 -11.70
C PRO A 154 0.23 -17.31 -11.49
N LYS A 155 0.48 -18.07 -12.58
CA LYS A 155 1.26 -19.33 -12.51
C LYS A 155 2.66 -19.12 -11.92
N ARG A 156 3.37 -18.08 -12.35
CA ARG A 156 4.72 -17.78 -11.85
C ARG A 156 4.73 -17.35 -10.39
N LEU A 157 3.71 -16.58 -9.99
CA LEU A 157 3.52 -16.18 -8.60
C LEU A 157 3.34 -17.40 -7.69
N ILE A 158 2.51 -18.37 -8.10
CA ILE A 158 2.31 -19.61 -7.36
C ILE A 158 3.57 -20.47 -7.33
N TRP A 159 4.31 -20.62 -8.43
CA TRP A 159 5.60 -21.31 -8.42
C TRP A 159 6.61 -20.64 -7.49
N ALA A 160 6.62 -19.30 -7.44
CA ALA A 160 7.43 -18.57 -6.48
C ALA A 160 7.00 -18.88 -5.04
N LEU A 161 5.70 -18.90 -4.73
CA LEU A 161 5.19 -19.26 -3.40
C LEU A 161 5.54 -20.71 -3.00
N ALA A 162 5.53 -21.64 -3.95
CA ALA A 162 5.85 -23.06 -3.72
C ALA A 162 7.29 -23.29 -3.23
N ARG A 163 8.18 -22.28 -3.38
CA ARG A 163 9.52 -22.29 -2.79
C ARG A 163 9.52 -22.07 -1.28
N LYS A 164 8.46 -21.52 -0.70
CA LYS A 164 8.29 -21.30 0.75
C LYS A 164 7.20 -22.16 1.38
N ILE A 165 6.18 -22.53 0.61
CA ILE A 165 5.00 -23.28 1.07
C ILE A 165 4.95 -24.61 0.32
N LYS A 166 4.82 -25.73 1.05
CA LYS A 166 4.69 -27.09 0.48
C LYS A 166 3.25 -27.62 0.50
N ASP A 167 2.32 -26.89 1.11
CA ASP A 167 0.90 -27.22 1.16
C ASP A 167 0.24 -27.01 -0.22
N LYS A 168 -0.03 -28.12 -0.92
CA LYS A 168 -0.59 -28.10 -2.28
C LYS A 168 -2.02 -27.56 -2.31
N LEU A 169 -2.83 -27.87 -1.30
CA LEU A 169 -4.23 -27.46 -1.24
C LEU A 169 -4.31 -25.95 -1.02
N PHE A 170 -3.53 -25.42 -0.08
CA PHE A 170 -3.38 -23.98 0.12
C PHE A 170 -2.92 -23.26 -1.16
N LEU A 171 -1.89 -23.77 -1.84
CA LEU A 171 -1.40 -23.17 -3.09
C LEU A 171 -2.47 -23.20 -4.19
N LYS A 172 -3.29 -24.27 -4.28
CA LYS A 172 -4.41 -24.35 -5.21
C LYS A 172 -5.48 -23.30 -4.92
N THR A 173 -5.81 -23.08 -3.64
CA THR A 173 -6.75 -22.03 -3.22
C THR A 173 -6.23 -20.63 -3.51
N VAL A 174 -4.94 -20.35 -3.23
CA VAL A 174 -4.35 -19.05 -3.61
C VAL A 174 -4.36 -18.89 -5.12
N TYR A 175 -4.05 -19.95 -5.89
CA TYR A 175 -4.09 -19.92 -7.35
C TYR A 175 -5.48 -19.59 -7.89
N SER A 176 -6.53 -20.26 -7.41
CA SER A 176 -7.90 -20.00 -7.87
C SER A 176 -8.30 -18.55 -7.65
N ILE A 177 -7.95 -17.97 -6.49
CA ILE A 177 -8.17 -16.55 -6.19
C ILE A 177 -7.42 -15.65 -7.17
N VAL A 178 -6.11 -15.84 -7.35
CA VAL A 178 -5.34 -14.92 -8.22
C VAL A 178 -5.69 -15.07 -9.70
N ALA A 179 -6.14 -16.25 -10.11
CA ALA A 179 -6.53 -16.57 -11.48
C ALA A 179 -7.98 -16.18 -11.79
N SER A 180 -8.81 -15.82 -10.79
CA SER A 180 -10.18 -15.34 -11.03
C SER A 180 -10.23 -13.90 -11.56
N ASN A 181 -9.09 -13.22 -11.62
CA ASN A 181 -8.99 -11.92 -12.26
C ASN A 181 -9.21 -12.04 -13.78
N PRO A 182 -10.21 -11.37 -14.38
CA PRO A 182 -10.47 -11.46 -15.82
C PRO A 182 -9.42 -10.70 -16.63
N ASP A 183 -8.78 -9.69 -16.04
CA ASP A 183 -7.74 -8.91 -16.69
C ASP A 183 -6.38 -9.63 -16.64
N PRO A 184 -5.43 -9.30 -17.54
CA PRO A 184 -4.06 -9.78 -17.43
C PRO A 184 -3.45 -9.46 -16.05
N GLY A 185 -2.71 -10.44 -15.52
CA GLY A 185 -2.00 -10.33 -14.26
C GLY A 185 -2.87 -10.52 -13.03
N ILE A 186 -2.49 -9.90 -11.91
CA ILE A 186 -3.23 -10.00 -10.64
C ILE A 186 -4.06 -8.74 -10.36
N ALA A 187 -5.25 -8.91 -9.82
CA ALA A 187 -6.17 -7.81 -9.49
C ALA A 187 -5.61 -6.85 -8.43
N VAL A 188 -5.58 -5.54 -8.73
CA VAL A 188 -5.14 -4.50 -7.77
C VAL A 188 -6.05 -4.42 -6.54
N GLY A 189 -7.36 -4.64 -6.72
CA GLY A 189 -8.35 -4.51 -5.65
C GLY A 189 -8.44 -5.70 -4.69
N PHE A 190 -7.74 -6.80 -4.96
CA PHE A 190 -7.76 -7.97 -4.09
C PHE A 190 -6.78 -7.77 -2.92
N TYR A 191 -7.28 -7.97 -1.70
CA TYR A 191 -6.47 -7.80 -0.48
C TYR A 191 -5.24 -8.71 -0.47
N ILE A 192 -5.40 -9.97 -0.86
CA ILE A 192 -4.30 -10.96 -0.92
C ILE A 192 -3.16 -10.51 -1.86
N ASN A 193 -3.48 -9.82 -2.96
CA ASN A 193 -2.52 -9.43 -3.99
C ASN A 193 -1.52 -8.39 -3.49
N GLN A 194 -1.85 -7.59 -2.48
CA GLN A 194 -0.91 -6.67 -1.85
C GLN A 194 0.25 -7.41 -1.17
N TRP A 195 -0.04 -8.53 -0.51
CA TRP A 195 0.97 -9.38 0.14
C TRP A 195 1.79 -10.16 -0.88
N LEU A 196 1.11 -10.72 -1.88
CA LEU A 196 1.74 -11.50 -2.93
C LEU A 196 2.66 -10.64 -3.81
N ALA A 197 2.24 -9.42 -4.15
CA ALA A 197 3.05 -8.46 -4.89
C ALA A 197 4.30 -8.04 -4.10
N ASN A 198 4.19 -7.83 -2.78
CA ASN A 198 5.37 -7.57 -1.97
C ASN A 198 6.34 -8.75 -1.95
N TYR A 199 5.82 -9.97 -1.83
CA TYR A 199 6.62 -11.19 -1.83
C TYR A 199 7.32 -11.44 -3.17
N PHE A 200 6.63 -11.20 -4.29
CA PHE A 200 7.17 -11.47 -5.62
C PHE A 200 8.45 -10.68 -5.93
N LEU A 201 8.62 -9.50 -5.33
CA LEU A 201 9.84 -8.67 -5.45
C LEU A 201 10.94 -9.00 -4.43
N GLU A 202 10.72 -9.92 -3.49
CA GLU A 202 11.75 -10.29 -2.50
C GLU A 202 13.09 -10.73 -3.12
N PRO A 203 13.14 -11.51 -4.23
CA PRO A 203 14.40 -11.82 -4.90
C PRO A 203 15.10 -10.58 -5.48
N LEU A 204 14.33 -9.61 -5.98
CA LEU A 204 14.87 -8.35 -6.49
C LEU A 204 15.45 -7.52 -5.35
N ASP A 205 14.78 -7.45 -4.20
CA ASP A 205 15.28 -6.74 -3.04
C ASP A 205 16.67 -7.24 -2.62
N ARG A 206 16.86 -8.56 -2.64
CA ARG A 206 18.16 -9.19 -2.32
C ARG A 206 19.24 -8.84 -3.34
N LEU A 207 18.90 -8.83 -4.64
CA LEU A 207 19.82 -8.38 -5.67
C LEU A 207 20.23 -6.93 -5.42
N ILE A 208 19.27 -6.01 -5.29
CA ILE A 208 19.56 -4.58 -5.16
C ILE A 208 20.50 -4.30 -3.99
N CYS A 209 20.26 -4.94 -2.84
CA CYS A 209 21.11 -4.80 -1.66
C CYS A 209 22.53 -5.35 -1.84
N SER A 210 22.78 -6.27 -2.78
CA SER A 210 24.11 -6.82 -3.04
C SER A 210 24.86 -6.12 -4.16
N LEU A 211 24.22 -5.18 -4.87
CA LEU A 211 24.86 -4.49 -6.00
C LEU A 211 25.95 -3.51 -5.54
N PRO A 212 27.13 -3.52 -6.18
CA PRO A 212 28.16 -2.50 -5.93
C PRO A 212 27.63 -1.09 -6.14
N GLY A 213 28.01 -0.17 -5.25
CA GLY A 213 27.62 1.24 -5.31
C GLY A 213 26.24 1.55 -4.71
N VAL A 214 25.41 0.54 -4.40
CA VAL A 214 24.16 0.74 -3.64
C VAL A 214 24.49 0.90 -2.16
N LYS A 215 24.12 2.04 -1.58
CA LYS A 215 24.34 2.37 -0.16
C LYS A 215 23.07 2.31 0.66
N HIS A 216 21.96 2.80 0.11
CA HIS A 216 20.65 2.75 0.75
C HIS A 216 19.58 2.36 -0.28
N TYR A 217 18.59 1.60 0.15
CA TYR A 217 17.50 1.14 -0.71
C TYR A 217 16.19 1.07 0.07
N VAL A 218 15.12 1.61 -0.50
CA VAL A 218 13.76 1.54 0.05
C VAL A 218 12.77 1.40 -1.09
N ARG A 219 11.69 0.64 -0.84
CA ARG A 219 10.59 0.53 -1.81
C ARG A 219 9.21 0.63 -1.17
N ASN A 220 8.28 1.16 -1.95
CA ASN A 220 6.86 1.21 -1.62
C ASN A 220 6.09 0.57 -2.79
N MET A 221 5.84 -0.75 -2.69
CA MET A 221 5.46 -1.60 -3.82
C MET A 221 6.51 -1.55 -4.95
N ASP A 222 6.09 -1.16 -6.16
CA ASP A 222 6.87 -1.01 -7.38
C ASP A 222 7.70 0.27 -7.41
N ASP A 223 7.38 1.26 -6.57
CA ASP A 223 8.08 2.54 -6.49
C ASP A 223 9.35 2.42 -5.63
N MET A 224 10.52 2.50 -6.25
CA MET A 224 11.83 2.19 -5.63
C MET A 224 12.76 3.40 -5.61
N VAL A 225 13.53 3.53 -4.54
CA VAL A 225 14.57 4.57 -4.37
C VAL A 225 15.87 3.88 -3.94
N VAL A 226 16.92 4.08 -4.73
CA VAL A 226 18.26 3.54 -4.49
C VAL A 226 19.26 4.69 -4.43
N PHE A 227 20.10 4.73 -3.41
CA PHE A 227 21.11 5.76 -3.20
C PHE A 227 22.52 5.22 -3.40
N GLY A 228 23.40 6.08 -3.88
CA GLY A 228 24.82 5.80 -4.02
C GLY A 228 25.67 7.06 -4.16
N SER A 229 26.98 6.89 -4.01
CA SER A 229 27.97 7.97 -4.12
C SER A 229 28.39 8.27 -5.57
N SER A 230 28.03 7.40 -6.53
CA SER A 230 28.51 7.44 -7.91
C SER A 230 27.35 7.26 -8.90
N LYS A 231 27.17 8.24 -9.81
CA LYS A 231 26.18 8.13 -10.90
C LYS A 231 26.43 6.90 -11.76
N ARG A 232 27.69 6.64 -12.10
CA ARG A 232 28.11 5.51 -12.94
C ARG A 232 27.67 4.19 -12.34
N ASP A 233 27.87 4.00 -11.04
CA ASP A 233 27.51 2.74 -10.37
C ASP A 233 26.01 2.58 -10.24
N LEU A 234 25.26 3.67 -10.05
CA LEU A 234 23.79 3.63 -10.08
C LEU A 234 23.24 3.29 -11.47
N HIS A 235 23.85 3.76 -12.56
CA HIS A 235 23.47 3.35 -13.92
C HIS A 235 23.76 1.86 -14.17
N ARG A 236 24.91 1.36 -13.69
CA ARG A 236 25.25 -0.08 -13.72
C ARG A 236 24.25 -0.91 -12.90
N ALA A 237 23.89 -0.44 -11.70
CA ALA A 237 22.90 -1.09 -10.86
C ALA A 237 21.53 -1.14 -11.56
N ARG A 238 21.09 -0.03 -12.17
CA ARG A 238 19.86 0.02 -12.97
C ARG A 238 19.85 -0.99 -14.11
N ALA A 239 20.98 -1.17 -14.80
CA ALA A 239 21.09 -2.16 -15.88
C ALA A 239 20.88 -3.59 -15.37
N LYS A 240 21.60 -3.98 -14.32
CA LYS A 240 21.44 -5.30 -13.68
C LYS A 240 20.03 -5.54 -13.13
N ILE A 241 19.40 -4.49 -12.59
CA ILE A 241 18.00 -4.55 -12.12
C ILE A 241 17.04 -4.79 -13.28
N SER A 242 17.25 -4.10 -14.41
CA SER A 242 16.43 -4.26 -15.61
C SER A 242 16.51 -5.66 -16.20
N GLU A 243 17.73 -6.20 -16.30
CA GLU A 243 18.01 -7.58 -16.73
C GLU A 243 17.33 -8.59 -15.79
N PHE A 244 17.54 -8.46 -14.49
CA PHE A 244 16.92 -9.36 -13.51
C PHE A 244 15.39 -9.32 -13.54
N LEU A 245 14.80 -8.14 -13.67
CA LEU A 245 13.35 -7.98 -13.79
C LEU A 245 12.83 -8.76 -15.02
N LEU A 246 13.48 -8.61 -16.17
CA LEU A 246 13.07 -9.25 -17.41
C LEU A 246 13.26 -10.78 -17.36
N ASP A 247 14.45 -11.23 -16.99
CA ASP A 247 14.83 -12.64 -17.13
C ASP A 247 14.23 -13.49 -16.00
N ARG A 248 14.29 -12.97 -14.76
CA ARG A 248 13.92 -13.76 -13.57
C ARG A 248 12.47 -13.56 -13.18
N LEU A 249 11.88 -12.41 -13.45
CA LEU A 249 10.51 -12.07 -13.04
C LEU A 249 9.56 -11.79 -14.22
N SER A 250 10.07 -11.67 -15.46
CA SER A 250 9.36 -11.14 -16.65
C SER A 250 8.51 -9.93 -16.34
N LEU A 251 9.15 -9.01 -15.63
CA LEU A 251 8.68 -7.67 -15.37
C LEU A 251 9.55 -6.70 -16.17
N VAL A 252 8.99 -5.53 -16.48
CA VAL A 252 9.69 -4.52 -17.26
C VAL A 252 9.88 -3.26 -16.40
N LEU A 253 11.11 -2.76 -16.34
CA LEU A 253 11.38 -1.46 -15.73
C LEU A 253 10.72 -0.36 -16.57
N LYS A 254 10.02 0.56 -15.93
CA LYS A 254 9.39 1.67 -16.62
C LYS A 254 10.44 2.65 -17.16
N GLY A 255 10.29 3.09 -18.39
CA GLY A 255 11.28 3.92 -19.10
C GLY A 255 11.52 5.32 -18.52
N ASN A 256 10.77 5.75 -17.50
CA ASN A 256 10.93 7.03 -16.83
C ASN A 256 11.82 6.96 -15.58
N TRP A 257 12.63 5.91 -15.44
CA TRP A 257 13.66 5.81 -14.40
C TRP A 257 14.69 6.92 -14.57
N GLN A 258 15.29 7.40 -13.48
CA GLN A 258 16.22 8.53 -13.51
C GLN A 258 17.31 8.39 -12.45
N VAL A 259 18.54 8.79 -12.80
CA VAL A 259 19.67 8.95 -11.88
C VAL A 259 19.99 10.43 -11.77
N PHE A 260 19.99 10.99 -10.56
CA PHE A 260 20.20 12.44 -10.37
C PHE A 260 20.88 12.76 -9.03
N PRO A 261 21.58 13.90 -8.93
CA PRO A 261 22.07 14.42 -7.64
C PRO A 261 20.90 14.76 -6.73
N VAL A 262 20.93 14.31 -5.48
CA VAL A 262 19.80 14.48 -4.55
C VAL A 262 19.45 15.95 -4.36
N ASP A 263 20.42 16.82 -4.10
CA ASP A 263 20.11 18.23 -3.83
C ASP A 263 19.71 19.03 -5.07
N GLY A 264 20.11 18.59 -6.26
CA GLY A 264 19.73 19.24 -7.51
C GLY A 264 18.25 19.06 -7.86
N ARG A 265 17.57 18.04 -7.32
CA ARG A 265 16.19 17.71 -7.71
C ARG A 265 15.25 17.40 -6.54
N GLY A 266 15.78 16.88 -5.45
CA GLY A 266 15.02 16.28 -4.37
C GLY A 266 14.44 14.93 -4.78
N VAL A 267 14.44 13.98 -3.85
CA VAL A 267 13.90 12.64 -4.07
C VAL A 267 12.39 12.69 -3.89
N ASP A 268 11.63 12.64 -4.99
CA ASP A 268 10.17 12.52 -4.91
C ASP A 268 9.76 11.08 -4.56
N PHE A 269 9.25 10.88 -3.34
CA PHE A 269 8.83 9.57 -2.83
C PHE A 269 7.72 9.73 -1.78
N ILE A 270 6.76 8.79 -1.74
CA ILE A 270 5.69 8.69 -0.73
C ILE A 270 4.94 10.01 -0.41
N GLY A 271 4.84 10.92 -1.38
CA GLY A 271 4.16 12.21 -1.24
C GLY A 271 5.03 13.39 -0.78
N TYR A 272 6.34 13.18 -0.63
CA TYR A 272 7.33 14.18 -0.20
C TYR A 272 8.47 14.30 -1.21
N ARG A 273 9.22 15.40 -1.12
CA ARG A 273 10.49 15.62 -1.80
C ARG A 273 11.58 15.75 -0.75
N PHE A 274 12.55 14.85 -0.74
CA PHE A 274 13.62 14.83 0.26
C PHE A 274 14.91 15.43 -0.29
N PHE A 275 15.54 16.30 0.50
CA PHE A 275 16.88 16.88 0.27
C PHE A 275 17.74 16.61 1.51
N HIS A 276 19.06 16.83 1.42
CA HIS A 276 19.91 16.71 2.61
C HIS A 276 19.57 17.79 3.66
N SER A 277 19.21 19.00 3.23
CA SER A 277 18.90 20.13 4.12
C SER A 277 17.48 20.14 4.67
N HIS A 278 16.50 19.66 3.90
CA HIS A 278 15.09 19.76 4.26
C HIS A 278 14.23 18.71 3.54
N THR A 279 12.99 18.55 3.97
CA THR A 279 11.96 17.74 3.31
C THR A 279 10.80 18.66 2.92
N ALA A 280 10.47 18.73 1.64
CA ALA A 280 9.32 19.48 1.14
C ALA A 280 8.12 18.56 0.87
N LEU A 281 6.91 19.10 0.89
CA LEU A 281 5.73 18.37 0.40
C LEU A 281 5.77 18.30 -1.14
N ARG A 282 5.34 17.17 -1.74
CA ARG A 282 5.22 17.07 -3.21
C ARG A 282 4.36 18.23 -3.74
N ARG A 283 4.83 18.94 -4.78
CA ARG A 283 4.19 20.16 -5.32
C ARG A 283 2.69 20.01 -5.53
N ARG A 284 2.24 18.91 -6.15
CA ARG A 284 0.82 18.63 -6.36
C ARG A 284 0.03 18.54 -5.04
N ASN A 285 0.57 17.85 -4.05
CA ASN A 285 -0.07 17.71 -2.74
C ASN A 285 -0.18 19.07 -2.05
N PHE A 286 0.87 19.88 -2.15
CA PHE A 286 0.90 21.24 -1.62
C PHE A 286 -0.12 22.15 -2.30
N LEU A 287 -0.21 22.14 -3.63
CA LEU A 287 -1.20 22.92 -4.37
C LEU A 287 -2.64 22.49 -4.02
N ARG A 288 -2.88 21.18 -3.88
CA ARG A 288 -4.20 20.67 -3.45
C ARG A 288 -4.55 21.15 -2.05
N PHE A 289 -3.57 21.12 -1.14
CA PHE A 289 -3.72 21.65 0.22
C PHE A 289 -4.09 23.14 0.20
N ILE A 290 -3.33 23.99 -0.52
CA ILE A 290 -3.62 25.43 -0.62
C ILE A 290 -5.00 25.69 -1.20
N ARG A 291 -5.37 25.02 -2.29
CA ARG A 291 -6.69 25.19 -2.92
C ARG A 291 -7.83 24.89 -1.96
N GLN A 292 -7.67 23.87 -1.12
CA GLN A 292 -8.67 23.57 -0.10
C GLN A 292 -8.67 24.61 1.02
N CYS A 293 -7.50 25.03 1.53
CA CYS A 293 -7.43 26.09 2.53
C CYS A 293 -8.16 27.36 2.06
N ARG A 294 -7.91 27.80 0.83
CA ARG A 294 -8.59 28.97 0.25
C ARG A 294 -10.10 28.78 0.14
N ARG A 295 -10.56 27.60 -0.28
CA ARG A 295 -11.99 27.29 -0.35
C ARG A 295 -12.66 27.34 1.02
N VAL A 296 -12.05 26.72 2.02
CA VAL A 296 -12.58 26.71 3.39
C VAL A 296 -12.52 28.10 4.02
N ALA A 297 -11.46 28.88 3.75
CA ALA A 297 -11.36 30.26 4.19
C ALA A 297 -12.42 31.15 3.52
N GLY A 298 -12.71 30.95 2.23
CA GLY A 298 -13.80 31.65 1.53
C GLY A 298 -15.16 31.33 2.15
N MET A 299 -15.50 30.04 2.32
CA MET A 299 -16.73 29.64 3.02
C MET A 299 -16.86 30.30 4.40
N ALA A 300 -15.76 30.33 5.16
CA ALA A 300 -15.73 30.97 6.46
C ALA A 300 -15.97 32.48 6.43
N ALA A 301 -15.44 33.18 5.42
CA ALA A 301 -15.64 34.61 5.23
C ALA A 301 -17.08 34.94 4.80
N ASP A 302 -17.68 34.07 3.98
CA ASP A 302 -19.06 34.20 3.50
C ASP A 302 -20.12 33.76 4.54
N GLY A 303 -19.71 33.40 5.76
CA GLY A 303 -20.61 32.89 6.81
C GLY A 303 -21.15 31.48 6.54
N ILE A 304 -20.63 30.76 5.54
CA ILE A 304 -21.08 29.43 5.15
C ILE A 304 -20.47 28.37 6.09
N ALA A 305 -21.32 27.45 6.59
CA ALA A 305 -20.88 26.33 7.40
C ALA A 305 -19.95 25.39 6.62
N ILE A 306 -18.82 25.01 7.23
CA ILE A 306 -17.82 24.15 6.59
C ILE A 306 -18.34 22.71 6.58
N PRO A 307 -18.48 22.05 5.41
CA PRO A 307 -18.92 20.66 5.36
C PRO A 307 -17.94 19.69 6.01
N PHE A 308 -18.45 18.62 6.63
CA PHE A 308 -17.62 17.57 7.25
C PHE A 308 -16.53 17.01 6.32
N HIS A 309 -16.87 16.74 5.05
CA HIS A 309 -15.92 16.17 4.09
C HIS A 309 -14.78 17.12 3.73
N GLU A 310 -15.03 18.44 3.74
CA GLU A 310 -14.00 19.46 3.56
C GLU A 310 -13.11 19.55 4.80
N ALA A 311 -13.71 19.61 6.00
CA ALA A 311 -12.98 19.72 7.26
C ALA A 311 -12.10 18.49 7.53
N SER A 312 -12.66 17.28 7.47
CA SER A 312 -11.93 16.02 7.64
C SER A 312 -10.83 15.85 6.58
N GLY A 313 -11.13 16.20 5.32
CA GLY A 313 -10.17 16.17 4.22
C GLY A 313 -9.00 17.14 4.41
N LEU A 314 -9.24 18.33 4.98
CA LEU A 314 -8.23 19.32 5.27
C LEU A 314 -7.37 18.93 6.48
N LEU A 315 -7.99 18.42 7.54
CA LEU A 315 -7.28 17.89 8.70
C LEU A 315 -6.32 16.76 8.33
N SER A 316 -6.77 15.83 7.47
CA SER A 316 -5.92 14.76 6.93
C SER A 316 -4.70 15.32 6.20
N ARG A 317 -4.89 16.33 5.33
CA ARG A 317 -3.79 16.98 4.61
C ARG A 317 -2.87 17.78 5.53
N ALA A 318 -3.41 18.49 6.52
CA ALA A 318 -2.64 19.21 7.52
C ALA A 318 -1.72 18.28 8.33
N GLY A 319 -2.15 17.03 8.57
CA GLY A 319 -1.28 16.00 9.17
C GLY A 319 0.00 15.75 8.37
N SER A 320 -0.05 15.85 7.04
CA SER A 320 1.13 15.65 6.18
C SER A 320 2.19 16.74 6.37
N LEU A 321 1.79 17.95 6.79
CA LEU A 321 2.68 19.08 7.04
C LEU A 321 3.61 18.85 8.25
N LYS A 322 3.25 17.95 9.18
CA LYS A 322 4.11 17.60 10.33
C LYS A 322 5.40 16.89 9.92
N HIS A 323 5.49 16.43 8.68
CA HIS A 323 6.59 15.62 8.16
C HIS A 323 7.36 16.33 7.03
N CYS A 324 7.19 17.64 6.89
CA CYS A 324 7.97 18.48 5.97
C CYS A 324 8.26 19.84 6.59
N ASP A 325 9.31 20.47 6.09
CA ASP A 325 9.77 21.80 6.47
C ASP A 325 8.89 22.84 5.78
N CYS A 326 7.76 23.16 6.42
CA CYS A 326 6.73 24.04 5.85
C CYS A 326 6.12 24.99 6.90
N ALA A 327 6.93 25.45 7.87
CA ALA A 327 6.48 26.29 8.98
C ALA A 327 5.72 27.54 8.50
N GLY A 328 6.26 28.25 7.49
CA GLY A 328 5.59 29.44 6.93
C GLY A 328 4.24 29.14 6.28
N ALA A 329 4.12 28.02 5.57
CA ALA A 329 2.85 27.60 4.97
C ALA A 329 1.82 27.19 6.02
N LYS A 330 2.26 26.51 7.10
CA LYS A 330 1.41 26.16 8.24
C LYS A 330 0.87 27.43 8.91
N ARG A 331 1.75 28.38 9.22
CA ARG A 331 1.38 29.67 9.84
C ARG A 331 0.33 30.39 8.99
N ARG A 332 0.65 30.66 7.73
CA ARG A 332 -0.21 31.43 6.81
C ARG A 332 -1.58 30.79 6.56
N TYR A 333 -1.63 29.49 6.28
CA TYR A 333 -2.86 28.85 5.79
C TYR A 333 -3.69 28.16 6.88
N LEU A 334 -3.06 27.74 7.97
CA LEU A 334 -3.75 27.05 9.06
C LEU A 334 -3.88 27.92 10.31
N ASP A 335 -2.78 28.50 10.78
CA ASP A 335 -2.79 29.21 12.07
C ASP A 335 -3.48 30.58 11.93
N GLU A 336 -3.15 31.34 10.89
CA GLU A 336 -3.73 32.67 10.58
C GLU A 336 -4.96 32.59 9.67
N GLY A 337 -5.14 31.48 8.94
CA GLY A 337 -6.20 31.30 7.96
C GLY A 337 -7.41 30.54 8.53
N VAL A 338 -7.41 29.22 8.32
CA VAL A 338 -8.62 28.38 8.57
C VAL A 338 -8.84 28.02 10.04
N SER A 339 -7.79 28.02 10.87
CA SER A 339 -7.74 27.45 12.23
C SER A 339 -7.99 25.93 12.31
N VAL A 340 -6.97 25.18 12.75
CA VAL A 340 -7.10 23.72 12.99
C VAL A 340 -8.17 23.41 14.05
N GLY A 341 -8.36 24.29 15.04
CA GLY A 341 -9.37 24.12 16.09
C GLY A 341 -10.78 24.13 15.54
N ARG A 342 -11.07 25.05 14.59
CA ARG A 342 -12.35 25.13 13.90
C ARG A 342 -12.66 23.85 13.14
N LEU A 343 -11.70 23.32 12.40
CA LEU A 343 -11.87 22.07 11.64
C LEU A 343 -12.15 20.87 12.56
N LYS A 344 -11.43 20.77 13.69
CA LYS A 344 -11.65 19.70 14.67
C LYS A 344 -13.05 19.75 15.28
N ARG A 345 -13.58 20.96 15.51
CA ARG A 345 -14.93 21.16 16.03
C ARG A 345 -15.98 20.58 15.07
N VAL A 346 -15.91 20.93 13.78
CA VAL A 346 -16.80 20.40 12.73
C VAL A 346 -16.79 18.88 12.68
N VAL A 347 -15.60 18.26 12.74
CA VAL A 347 -15.48 16.79 12.75
C VAL A 347 -16.11 16.19 14.00
N ARG A 348 -15.86 16.78 15.18
CA ARG A 348 -16.41 16.30 16.45
C ARG A 348 -17.93 16.39 16.49
N GLU A 349 -18.50 17.51 16.02
CA GLU A 349 -19.95 17.72 15.96
C GLU A 349 -20.64 16.70 15.04
N HIS A 350 -20.05 16.46 13.87
CA HIS A 350 -20.54 15.43 12.95
C HIS A 350 -20.45 14.01 13.55
N ASP A 351 -19.34 13.67 14.21
CA ASP A 351 -19.18 12.37 14.86
C ASP A 351 -20.17 12.18 16.03
N LEU A 352 -20.46 13.26 16.78
CA LEU A 352 -21.48 13.24 17.83
C LEU A 352 -22.88 13.03 17.25
N HIS A 353 -23.23 13.77 16.19
CA HIS A 353 -24.50 13.63 15.50
C HIS A 353 -24.71 12.21 14.96
N LEU A 354 -23.68 11.62 14.36
CA LEU A 354 -23.72 10.21 13.94
C LEU A 354 -23.98 9.28 15.12
N ARG A 355 -23.30 9.45 16.26
CA ARG A 355 -23.54 8.60 17.43
C ARG A 355 -24.97 8.69 17.95
N LEU A 356 -25.54 9.89 17.99
CA LEU A 356 -26.91 10.12 18.44
C LEU A 356 -27.98 9.61 17.47
N THR A 357 -27.67 9.48 16.18
CA THR A 357 -28.60 8.99 15.14
C THR A 357 -28.46 7.51 14.82
N THR A 358 -27.38 6.86 15.30
CA THR A 358 -27.13 5.42 15.13
C THR A 358 -27.23 4.61 16.43
N ALA A 359 -27.44 5.29 17.56
CA ALA A 359 -27.91 4.69 18.82
C ALA A 359 -29.43 4.61 18.78
#